data_AF-A0A2E8CFX8-F1
#
_entry.id   AF-A0A2E8CFX8-F1
#
_cell.length_a   1.000
_cell.length_b   1.000
_cell.length_c   1.000
_cell.angle_alpha   90.00
_cell.angle_beta   90.00
_cell.angle_gamma   90.00
#
_symmetry.space_group_name_H-M   'P 1'
#
loop_
_entity.id
_entity.type
_entity.pdbx_description
1 polymer ?
#
loop_
_entity_poly.entity_id
_entity_poly.type
_entity_poly.pdbx_seq_one_letter_code
_entity_poly.pdbx_strand_id
1 'polypeptide(L)'
;MDNAVQIQLGAFEVATTQNKGHDIEFWAKTATDRIVNIGGNAHPVIAQQAEAFKQSVFQTIVYYMQQSALSEKATLAGEMEKQGHSDMAKIIRSL
;
A
#
# COMPACT_ATOMS: atom_id res chain seq x y z
N MET A 1 -5.47 -30.13 -28.37
CA MET A 1 -6.25 -30.04 -27.13
C MET A 1 -5.35 -29.36 -26.13
N ASP A 2 -5.60 -28.07 -25.90
CA ASP A 2 -4.69 -27.21 -25.15
C ASP A 2 -4.69 -27.57 -23.67
N ASN A 3 -3.47 -27.76 -23.15
CA ASN A 3 -3.19 -28.07 -21.76
C ASN A 3 -3.59 -26.86 -20.90
N ALA A 4 -4.70 -26.99 -20.17
CA ALA A 4 -5.05 -26.04 -19.12
C ALA A 4 -3.98 -26.11 -18.02
N VAL A 5 -3.20 -25.04 -17.89
CA VAL A 5 -2.30 -24.82 -16.76
C VAL A 5 -3.14 -24.81 -15.48
N GLN A 6 -3.00 -25.84 -14.65
CA GLN A 6 -3.59 -25.84 -13.32
C GLN A 6 -2.79 -24.89 -12.42
N ILE A 7 -3.31 -23.68 -12.25
CA ILE A 7 -2.81 -22.73 -11.25
C ILE A 7 -3.20 -23.27 -9.88
N GLN A 8 -2.19 -23.65 -9.08
CA GLN A 8 -2.39 -24.08 -7.71
C GLN A 8 -2.94 -22.90 -6.90
N LEU A 9 -4.17 -23.07 -6.42
CA LEU A 9 -5.05 -22.03 -5.89
C LEU A 9 -4.57 -21.50 -4.51
N GLY A 10 -3.53 -20.68 -4.51
CA GLY A 10 -3.38 -19.62 -3.53
C GLY A 10 -4.05 -18.39 -4.13
N ALA A 11 -5.09 -17.84 -3.49
CA ALA A 11 -5.89 -16.76 -4.07
C ALA A 11 -5.00 -15.53 -4.40
N PHE A 12 -4.71 -15.32 -5.69
CA PHE A 12 -4.07 -14.11 -6.17
C PHE A 12 -5.18 -13.11 -6.51
N GLU A 13 -5.22 -11.98 -5.80
CA GLU A 13 -6.12 -10.88 -6.12
C GLU A 13 -5.43 -9.96 -7.14
N VAL A 14 -5.98 -9.86 -8.35
CA VAL A 14 -5.48 -8.96 -9.40
C VAL A 14 -6.28 -7.66 -9.32
N ALA A 15 -5.62 -6.55 -9.01
CA ALA A 15 -6.22 -5.23 -8.98
C ALA A 15 -5.56 -4.33 -10.03
N THR A 16 -6.37 -3.73 -10.90
CA THR A 16 -5.90 -2.86 -11.99
C THR A 16 -6.30 -1.40 -11.74
N THR A 17 -5.50 -0.48 -12.30
CA THR A 17 -5.76 0.96 -12.26
C THR A 17 -5.66 1.54 -13.67
N GLN A 18 -6.18 2.75 -13.88
CA GLN A 18 -6.07 3.47 -15.14
C GLN A 18 -5.26 4.75 -14.93
N ASN A 19 -4.11 4.83 -15.60
CA ASN A 19 -3.23 6.02 -15.62
C ASN A 19 -2.80 6.54 -14.23
N LYS A 20 -2.81 5.69 -13.19
CA LYS A 20 -2.30 6.00 -11.85
C LYS A 20 -1.87 4.74 -11.10
N GLY A 21 -1.21 4.89 -9.95
CA GLY A 21 -1.02 3.82 -8.98
C GLY A 21 -2.28 3.55 -8.13
N HIS A 22 -2.26 2.45 -7.38
CA HIS A 22 -3.28 2.17 -6.37
C HIS A 22 -3.23 3.20 -5.23
N ASP A 23 -4.39 3.49 -4.65
CA ASP A 23 -4.51 4.44 -3.55
C ASP A 23 -3.86 3.90 -2.27
N ILE A 24 -3.54 4.81 -1.35
CA ILE A 24 -2.92 4.47 -0.07
C ILE A 24 -3.79 3.48 0.71
N GLU A 25 -5.12 3.67 0.68
CA GLU A 25 -6.08 2.82 1.35
C GLU A 25 -6.10 1.40 0.77
N PHE A 26 -5.86 1.24 -0.54
CA PHE A 26 -5.76 -0.08 -1.17
C PHE A 26 -4.55 -0.85 -0.60
N TRP A 27 -3.39 -0.21 -0.54
CA TRP A 27 -2.18 -0.82 0.00
C TRP A 27 -2.27 -1.04 1.51
N ALA A 28 -2.84 -0.09 2.24
CA ALA A 28 -3.05 -0.21 3.68
C ALA A 28 -3.99 -1.36 4.03
N LYS A 29 -5.07 -1.53 3.27
CA LYS A 29 -5.99 -2.67 3.44
C LYS A 29 -5.27 -3.98 3.14
N THR A 30 -4.58 -4.07 2.00
CA THR A 30 -3.85 -5.27 1.59
C THR A 30 -2.82 -5.69 2.65
N ALA A 31 -2.03 -4.73 3.15
CA ALA A 31 -1.05 -4.98 4.21
C ALA A 31 -1.74 -5.41 5.52
N THR A 32 -2.81 -4.72 5.92
CA THR A 32 -3.57 -5.04 7.13
C THR A 32 -4.14 -6.46 7.08
N ASP A 33 -4.81 -6.81 5.97
CA ASP A 33 -5.40 -8.13 5.78
C ASP A 33 -4.32 -9.22 5.83
N ARG A 34 -3.15 -8.98 5.22
CA ARG A 34 -2.03 -9.92 5.29
C ARG A 34 -1.50 -10.09 6.72
N ILE A 35 -1.33 -9.00 7.46
CA ILE A 35 -0.83 -9.02 8.85
C ILE A 35 -1.80 -9.78 9.75
N VAL A 36 -3.10 -9.48 9.66
CA VAL A 36 -4.12 -10.15 10.49
C VAL A 36 -4.31 -11.61 10.10
N ASN A 37 -4.27 -11.93 8.79
CA ASN A 37 -4.43 -13.31 8.31
C ASN A 37 -3.31 -14.25 8.80
N ILE A 38 -2.06 -13.77 8.92
CA ILE A 38 -0.95 -14.55 9.49
C ILE A 38 -1.26 -14.99 10.94
N GLY A 39 -2.03 -14.19 11.69
CA GLY A 39 -2.50 -14.52 13.04
C GLY A 39 -3.64 -15.54 13.10
N GLY A 40 -4.31 -15.85 11.98
CA GLY A 40 -5.47 -16.74 11.94
C GLY A 40 -5.18 -18.21 12.28
N ASN A 41 -3.93 -18.66 12.10
CA ASN A 41 -3.48 -19.99 12.50
C ASN A 41 -2.92 -20.04 13.93
N ALA A 42 -2.92 -18.91 14.64
CA ALA A 42 -2.44 -18.82 16.02
C ALA A 42 -3.50 -19.28 17.03
N HIS A 43 -3.12 -19.36 18.30
CA HIS A 43 -4.04 -19.65 19.40
C HIS A 43 -5.27 -18.70 19.35
N PRO A 44 -6.52 -19.17 19.59
CA PRO A 44 -7.74 -18.39 19.36
C PRO A 44 -7.76 -16.99 20.00
N VAL A 45 -7.15 -16.84 21.18
CA VAL A 45 -7.02 -15.55 21.88
C VAL A 45 -6.18 -14.54 21.07
N ILE A 46 -5.11 -15.00 20.42
CA ILE A 46 -4.23 -14.16 19.60
C ILE A 46 -4.95 -13.74 18.31
N ALA A 47 -5.67 -14.67 17.68
CA ALA A 47 -6.47 -14.38 16.49
C ALA A 47 -7.57 -13.35 16.78
N GLN A 48 -8.27 -13.47 17.91
CA GLN A 48 -9.29 -12.49 18.33
C GLN A 48 -8.69 -11.11 18.61
N GLN A 49 -7.51 -11.04 19.24
CA GLN A 49 -6.81 -9.77 19.43
C GLN A 49 -6.39 -9.15 18.09
N ALA A 50 -5.87 -9.94 17.16
CA ALA A 50 -5.45 -9.46 15.85
C ALA A 50 -6.64 -8.83 15.08
N GLU A 51 -7.81 -9.47 15.12
CA GLU A 51 -9.02 -8.91 14.50
C GLU A 51 -9.49 -7.64 15.23
N ALA A 52 -9.44 -7.61 16.57
CA ALA A 52 -9.82 -6.44 17.35
C ALA A 52 -8.94 -5.21 17.06
N PHE A 53 -7.64 -5.42 16.79
CA PHE A 53 -6.70 -4.33 16.46
C PHE A 53 -6.59 -4.01 14.97
N LYS A 54 -7.30 -4.75 14.10
CA LYS A 54 -7.23 -4.63 12.65
C LYS A 54 -7.40 -3.18 12.17
N GLN A 55 -8.39 -2.47 12.72
CA GLN A 55 -8.66 -1.08 12.36
C GLN A 55 -7.51 -0.13 12.75
N SER A 56 -6.92 -0.33 13.93
CA SER A 56 -5.78 0.47 14.40
C SER A 56 -4.54 0.23 13.55
N VAL A 57 -4.29 -1.03 13.15
CA VAL A 57 -3.22 -1.38 12.22
C VAL A 57 -3.44 -0.69 10.87
N PHE A 58 -4.66 -0.77 10.32
CA PHE A 58 -5.02 -0.08 9.08
C PHE A 58 -4.73 1.42 9.14
N GLN A 59 -5.23 2.12 10.16
CA GLN A 59 -5.04 3.56 10.33
C GLN A 59 -3.55 3.93 10.46
N THR A 60 -2.78 3.12 11.17
CA THR A 60 -1.33 3.32 11.31
C THR A 60 -0.63 3.21 9.96
N ILE A 61 -0.98 2.21 9.17
CA ILE A 61 -0.39 2.00 7.84
C ILE A 61 -0.79 3.15 6.90
N VAL A 62 -2.06 3.56 6.87
CA VAL A 62 -2.52 4.72 6.08
C VAL A 62 -1.70 5.95 6.43
N TYR A 63 -1.55 6.26 7.72
CA TYR A 63 -0.80 7.43 8.17
C TYR A 63 0.63 7.43 7.65
N TYR A 64 1.38 6.33 7.85
CA TYR A 64 2.77 6.28 7.42
C TYR A 64 2.95 6.21 5.90
N MET A 65 2.02 5.61 5.17
CA MET A 65 2.03 5.66 3.70
C MET A 65 1.82 7.08 3.18
N GLN A 66 0.93 7.86 3.81
CA GLN A 66 0.78 9.29 3.50
C GLN A 66 2.07 10.06 3.78
N GLN A 67 2.71 9.83 4.94
CA GLN A 67 4.00 10.47 5.27
C GLN A 67 5.11 10.10 4.28
N SER A 68 5.15 8.84 3.83
CA SER A 68 6.10 8.37 2.82
C SER A 68 5.89 9.07 1.49
N ALA A 69 4.64 9.16 1.00
CA ALA A 69 4.32 9.86 -0.25
C ALA A 69 4.68 11.36 -0.20
N LEU A 70 4.44 12.02 0.94
CA LEU A 70 4.85 13.41 1.14
C LEU A 70 6.38 13.58 1.12
N SER A 71 7.10 12.66 1.78
CA SER A 71 8.56 12.66 1.83
C SER A 71 9.18 12.42 0.44
N GLU A 72 8.58 11.52 -0.34
CA GLU A 72 8.98 11.26 -1.73
C GLU A 72 8.75 12.49 -2.61
N LYS A 73 7.55 13.12 -2.54
CA LYS A 73 7.27 14.38 -3.26
C LYS A 73 8.25 15.49 -2.91
N ALA A 74 8.60 15.64 -1.62
CA ALA A 74 9.57 16.62 -1.17
C ALA A 74 10.98 16.36 -1.75
N THR A 75 11.39 15.08 -1.77
CA THR A 75 12.67 14.66 -2.34
C THR A 75 12.71 14.94 -3.85
N LEU A 76 11.67 14.55 -4.59
CA LEU A 76 11.55 14.78 -6.02
C LEU A 76 11.56 16.27 -6.36
N ALA A 77 10.82 17.10 -5.62
CA ALA A 77 10.83 18.55 -5.82
C ALA A 77 12.22 19.15 -5.58
N GLY A 78 12.94 18.68 -4.57
CA GLY A 78 14.32 19.10 -4.30
C GLY A 78 15.30 18.72 -5.43
N GLU A 79 15.17 17.51 -5.99
CA GLU A 79 15.99 17.10 -7.13
C GLU A 79 15.68 17.91 -8.39
N MET A 80 14.41 18.23 -8.65
CA MET A 80 14.02 19.10 -9.78
C MET A 80 14.59 20.51 -9.62
N GLU A 81 14.59 21.07 -8.41
CA GLU A 81 15.22 22.36 -8.13
C GLU A 81 16.72 22.34 -8.37
N LYS A 82 17.43 21.31 -7.89
CA LYS A 82 18.88 21.17 -8.12
C LYS A 82 19.25 21.11 -9.59
N GLN A 83 18.37 20.56 -10.42
CA GLN A 83 18.55 20.46 -11.88
C GLN A 83 18.11 21.74 -12.62
N GLY A 84 17.59 22.75 -11.92
CA GLY A 84 17.14 24.01 -12.50
C GLY A 84 15.67 24.03 -12.93
N HIS A 85 14.91 22.95 -12.73
CA HIS A 85 13.50 22.81 -13.09
C HIS A 85 12.56 23.31 -11.97
N SER A 86 12.66 24.61 -11.65
CA SER A 86 11.93 25.24 -10.54
C SER A 86 10.41 25.25 -10.72
N ASP A 87 9.92 25.24 -11.96
CA ASP A 87 8.51 25.15 -12.31
C ASP A 87 7.96 23.75 -12.00
N MET A 88 8.66 22.69 -12.39
CA MET A 88 8.29 21.31 -12.08
C MET A 88 8.28 21.04 -10.57
N ALA A 89 9.27 21.57 -9.84
CA ALA A 89 9.31 21.47 -8.39
C ALA A 89 8.08 22.10 -7.72
N LYS A 90 7.57 23.22 -8.24
CA LYS A 90 6.33 23.85 -7.73
C LYS A 90 5.11 22.98 -8.00
N ILE A 91 5.01 22.39 -9.20
CA ILE A 91 3.92 21.47 -9.55
C ILE A 91 3.92 20.29 -8.57
N ILE A 92 5.05 19.62 -8.37
CA ILE A 92 5.16 18.44 -7.51
C ILE A 92 4.74 18.74 -6.06
N ARG A 93 5.09 19.92 -5.52
CA ARG A 93 4.70 20.31 -4.15
C ARG A 93 3.21 20.64 -3.99
N SER A 94 2.53 20.97 -5.09
CA SER A 94 1.10 21.29 -5.09
C SER A 94 0.18 20.07 -5.23
N LEU A 95 0.74 18.94 -5.66
CA LEU A 95 0.11 17.62 -5.65
C LEU A 95 0.14 17.00 -4.24
#